data_AF-A0A971GNK1-F1
#
_entry.id   AF-A0A971GNK1-F1
#
_cell.length_a   1.000
_cell.length_b   1.000
_cell.length_c   1.000
_cell.angle_alpha   90.00
_cell.angle_beta   90.00
_cell.angle_gamma   90.00
#
_symmetry.space_group_name_H-M   'P 1'
#
loop_
_entity.id
_entity.type
_entity.pdbx_description
1 polymer ?
#
loop_
_entity_poly.entity_id
_entity_poly.type
_entity_poly.pdbx_seq_one_letter_code
_entity_poly.pdbx_strand_id
1 'polypeptide(L)'
;MNSEKLTSMIAPCGLDCSKCLAFEEGDIRKNASELKKLLGKNFSGYASRFAGMNPAFEGYAEFARLLEYLATGPCGGCRKESCLFGECRVRDCVREKGVDYCCECPQFPCEEHGLPEGLRQRWEANNLRIAE
;
A
#
# COMPACT_ATOMS: atom_id res chain seq x y z
N MET A 1 -2.65 22.36 -1.06
CA MET A 1 -3.11 21.09 -0.46
C MET A 1 -3.01 21.29 1.06
N ASN A 2 -4.11 21.15 1.82
CA ASN A 2 -4.09 21.41 3.26
C ASN A 2 -3.19 20.42 4.01
N SER A 3 -2.52 20.89 5.06
CA SER A 3 -1.59 20.09 5.90
C SER A 3 -2.23 18.78 6.40
N GLU A 4 -3.48 18.83 6.87
CA GLU A 4 -4.26 17.67 7.35
C GLU A 4 -4.47 16.57 6.29
N LYS A 5 -4.52 16.95 5.01
CA LYS A 5 -4.70 16.00 3.90
C LYS A 5 -3.39 15.35 3.47
N LEU A 6 -2.25 15.96 3.81
CA LEU A 6 -0.92 15.40 3.61
C LEU A 6 -0.60 14.37 4.70
N THR A 7 -0.89 14.66 5.97
CA THR A 7 -0.69 13.72 7.09
C THR A 7 -1.55 12.46 6.95
N SER A 8 -2.72 12.54 6.33
CA SER A 8 -3.55 11.34 6.08
C SER A 8 -3.03 10.45 4.96
N MET A 9 -2.23 10.99 4.03
CA MET A 9 -1.67 10.24 2.90
C MET A 9 -0.20 9.83 3.09
N ILE A 10 0.56 10.54 3.92
CA ILE A 10 1.94 10.19 4.25
C ILE A 10 1.96 9.46 5.59
N ALA A 11 2.37 8.19 5.55
CA ALA A 11 2.56 7.36 6.72
C ALA A 11 3.66 7.94 7.63
N PRO A 12 3.68 7.59 8.93
CA PRO A 12 4.74 8.06 9.83
C PRO A 12 6.15 7.61 9.42
N CYS A 13 6.25 6.53 8.63
CA CYS A 13 7.50 6.09 8.01
C CYS A 13 7.91 6.89 6.75
N GLY A 14 7.12 7.90 6.36
CA GLY A 14 7.31 8.71 5.17
C GLY A 14 6.90 8.04 3.85
N LEU A 15 6.26 6.87 3.90
CA LEU A 15 5.67 6.24 2.70
C LEU A 15 4.36 6.91 2.32
N ASP A 16 4.13 7.04 1.01
CA ASP A 16 2.90 7.58 0.44
C ASP A 16 1.84 6.47 0.33
N CYS A 17 0.86 6.47 1.23
CA CYS A 17 -0.25 5.53 1.23
C CYS A 17 -1.11 5.63 -0.03
N SER A 18 -1.15 6.78 -0.72
CA SER A 18 -1.92 6.92 -1.98
C SER A 18 -1.40 5.99 -3.08
N LYS A 19 -0.14 5.58 -2.99
CA LYS A 19 0.53 4.64 -3.90
C LYS A 19 0.47 3.19 -3.43
N CYS A 20 -0.14 2.92 -2.28
CA CYS A 20 -0.27 1.56 -1.75
C CYS A 20 -1.39 0.80 -2.46
N LEU A 21 -1.11 -0.46 -2.80
CA LEU A 21 -2.06 -1.36 -3.47
C LEU A 21 -3.32 -1.69 -2.64
N ALA A 22 -3.25 -1.51 -1.32
CA ALA A 22 -4.35 -1.81 -0.41
C ALA A 22 -5.16 -0.57 -0.01
N PHE A 23 -4.71 0.64 -0.38
CA PHE A 23 -5.33 1.87 0.10
C PHE A 23 -6.69 2.11 -0.55
N GLU A 24 -7.71 2.35 0.28
CA GLU A 24 -9.12 2.43 -0.14
C GLU A 24 -9.38 3.58 -1.12
N GLU A 25 -8.70 4.72 -0.94
CA GLU A 25 -8.82 5.91 -1.80
C GLU A 25 -7.76 5.95 -2.93
N GLY A 26 -6.91 4.92 -3.01
CA GLY A 26 -5.78 4.85 -3.92
C GLY A 26 -6.16 4.60 -5.39
N ASP A 27 -5.31 5.04 -6.31
CA ASP A 27 -5.59 4.90 -7.75
C ASP A 27 -5.52 3.45 -8.21
N ILE A 28 -4.74 2.60 -7.55
CA ILE A 28 -4.70 1.15 -7.83
C ILE A 28 -6.09 0.54 -7.65
N ARG A 29 -6.77 0.84 -6.52
CA ARG A 29 -8.11 0.35 -6.24
C ARG A 29 -9.11 0.83 -7.29
N LYS A 30 -9.07 2.12 -7.65
CA LYS A 30 -9.96 2.71 -8.68
C LYS A 30 -9.79 2.00 -10.03
N ASN A 31 -8.55 1.88 -10.49
CA ASN A 31 -8.25 1.25 -11.78
C ASN A 31 -8.56 -0.25 -11.79
N ALA A 32 -8.25 -0.98 -10.70
CA ALA A 32 -8.59 -2.38 -10.55
C ALA A 32 -10.11 -2.61 -10.58
N SER A 33 -10.88 -1.72 -9.94
CA SER A 33 -12.34 -1.79 -9.94
C SER A 33 -12.92 -1.60 -11.34
N GLU A 34 -12.42 -0.62 -12.09
CA GLU A 34 -12.87 -0.39 -13.46
C GLU A 34 -12.45 -1.52 -14.39
N LEU A 35 -11.21 -2.01 -14.30
CA LEU A 35 -10.76 -3.17 -15.07
C LEU A 35 -11.62 -4.41 -14.80
N LYS A 36 -11.89 -4.71 -13.52
CA LYS A 36 -12.76 -5.81 -13.10
C LYS A 36 -14.16 -5.68 -13.70
N LYS A 37 -14.72 -4.47 -13.69
CA LYS A 37 -16.03 -4.16 -14.28
C LYS A 37 -16.02 -4.36 -15.80
N LEU A 38 -14.98 -3.91 -16.50
CA LEU A 38 -14.83 -4.03 -17.95
C LEU A 38 -14.67 -5.49 -18.41
N LEU A 39 -13.90 -6.30 -17.67
CA LEU A 39 -13.81 -7.74 -17.91
C LEU A 39 -15.17 -8.42 -17.65
N GLY A 40 -15.86 -8.01 -16.58
CA GLY A 40 -17.17 -8.53 -16.22
C GLY A 40 -17.14 -10.00 -15.78
N LYS A 41 -18.32 -10.54 -15.45
CA LYS A 41 -18.45 -11.88 -14.83
C LYS A 41 -18.12 -13.05 -15.77
N ASN A 42 -18.16 -12.82 -17.08
CA ASN A 42 -18.09 -13.89 -18.08
C ASN A 42 -16.70 -14.04 -18.72
N PHE A 43 -15.75 -13.14 -18.43
CA PHE A 43 -14.43 -13.18 -19.08
C PHE A 43 -13.62 -14.43 -18.73
N SER A 44 -13.86 -15.07 -17.58
CA SER A 44 -13.21 -16.34 -17.24
C SER A 44 -13.41 -17.42 -18.30
N GLY A 45 -14.60 -17.50 -18.90
CA GLY A 45 -14.86 -18.43 -20.00
C GLY A 45 -14.05 -18.11 -21.26
N TYR A 46 -13.88 -16.82 -21.57
CA TYR A 46 -13.03 -16.38 -22.69
C TYR A 46 -11.55 -16.66 -22.41
N ALA A 47 -11.07 -16.37 -21.20
CA ALA A 47 -9.70 -16.64 -20.81
C ALA A 47 -9.35 -18.13 -20.92
N SER A 48 -10.23 -19.03 -20.45
CA SER A 48 -10.04 -20.48 -20.61
C SER A 48 -9.95 -20.90 -22.08
N ARG A 49 -10.76 -20.29 -22.96
CA ARG A 49 -10.68 -20.54 -24.41
C ARG A 49 -9.39 -20.02 -25.02
N PHE A 50 -8.91 -18.87 -24.57
CA PHE A 50 -7.69 -18.25 -25.08
C PHE A 50 -6.40 -18.90 -24.58
N ALA A 51 -6.43 -19.61 -23.44
CA ALA A 51 -5.25 -20.29 -22.90
C ALA A 51 -4.62 -21.28 -23.91
N GLY A 52 -5.43 -21.97 -24.72
CA GLY A 52 -4.94 -22.86 -25.78
C GLY A 52 -4.35 -22.14 -27.02
N MET A 53 -4.47 -20.81 -27.10
CA MET A 53 -4.00 -19.99 -28.23
C MET A 53 -2.89 -19.01 -27.81
N ASN A 54 -2.90 -18.58 -26.55
CA ASN A 54 -1.94 -17.64 -26.01
C ASN A 54 -1.69 -17.98 -24.52
N PRO A 55 -0.46 -18.36 -24.14
CA PRO A 55 -0.13 -18.79 -22.78
C PRO A 55 -0.33 -17.68 -21.73
N ALA A 56 -0.42 -16.40 -22.13
CA ALA A 56 -0.71 -15.31 -21.22
C ALA A 56 -2.05 -15.49 -20.46
N PHE A 57 -2.98 -16.28 -20.98
CA PHE A 57 -4.28 -16.54 -20.34
C PHE A 57 -4.27 -17.71 -19.36
N GLU A 58 -3.20 -18.51 -19.29
CA GLU A 58 -3.13 -19.67 -18.38
C GLU A 58 -3.26 -19.26 -16.91
N GLY A 59 -2.73 -18.09 -16.54
CA GLY A 59 -2.77 -17.54 -15.17
C GLY A 59 -3.99 -16.67 -14.87
N TYR A 60 -5.07 -16.73 -15.66
CA TYR A 60 -6.20 -15.81 -15.49
C TYR A 60 -6.92 -15.99 -14.14
N ALA A 61 -7.00 -17.21 -13.61
CA ALA A 61 -7.69 -17.45 -12.33
C ALA A 61 -6.97 -16.77 -11.15
N GLU A 62 -5.63 -16.84 -11.14
CA GLU A 62 -4.75 -16.17 -10.19
C GLU A 62 -4.86 -14.66 -10.33
N PHE A 63 -4.79 -14.17 -11.56
CA PHE A 63 -4.98 -12.76 -11.87
C PHE A 63 -6.34 -12.24 -11.38
N ALA A 64 -7.43 -12.97 -11.63
CA ALA A 64 -8.77 -12.58 -11.20
C ALA A 64 -8.88 -12.50 -9.67
N ARG A 65 -8.25 -13.43 -8.93
CA ARG A 65 -8.18 -13.38 -7.46
C ARG A 65 -7.41 -12.16 -6.96
N LEU A 66 -6.27 -11.83 -7.58
CA LEU A 66 -5.51 -10.63 -7.21
C LEU A 66 -6.29 -9.36 -7.57
N LEU A 67 -6.92 -9.31 -8.74
CA LEU A 67 -7.72 -8.17 -9.19
C LEU A 67 -8.90 -7.91 -8.24
N GLU A 68 -9.53 -8.95 -7.72
CA GLU A 68 -10.57 -8.85 -6.68
C GLU A 68 -10.06 -8.15 -5.42
N TYR A 69 -8.90 -8.59 -4.92
CA TYR A 69 -8.26 -7.98 -3.76
C TYR A 69 -7.92 -6.50 -4.01
N LEU A 70 -7.31 -6.18 -5.14
CA LEU A 70 -6.95 -4.81 -5.52
C LEU A 70 -8.19 -3.91 -5.64
N ALA A 71 -9.29 -4.43 -6.20
CA ALA A 71 -10.54 -3.68 -6.34
C ALA A 71 -11.25 -3.41 -4.99
N THR A 72 -10.90 -4.14 -3.93
CA THR A 72 -11.48 -3.95 -2.59
C THR A 72 -10.86 -2.75 -1.89
N GLY A 73 -9.53 -2.64 -1.87
CA GLY A 73 -8.80 -1.60 -1.13
C GLY A 73 -9.08 -1.63 0.37
N PRO A 74 -8.65 -2.68 1.11
CA PRO A 74 -9.07 -2.91 2.50
C PRO A 74 -8.41 -2.00 3.55
N CYS A 75 -7.53 -1.07 3.16
CA CYS A 75 -6.72 -0.28 4.09
C CYS A 75 -7.12 1.20 4.07
N GLY A 76 -7.52 1.75 5.22
CA GLY A 76 -7.80 3.18 5.40
C GLY A 76 -6.55 4.07 5.57
N GLY A 77 -5.36 3.51 5.37
CA GLY A 77 -4.07 4.18 5.54
C GLY A 77 -3.35 3.80 6.84
N CYS A 78 -2.03 3.98 6.87
CA CYS A 78 -1.18 3.48 7.96
C CYS A 78 -1.47 4.11 9.33
N ARG A 79 -2.10 5.29 9.37
CA ARG A 79 -2.51 5.95 10.62
C ARG A 79 -3.82 5.40 11.19
N LYS A 80 -4.66 4.78 10.35
CA LYS A 80 -5.93 4.14 10.74
C LYS A 80 -5.75 2.65 10.97
N GLU A 81 -5.09 1.97 10.04
CA GLU A 81 -4.96 0.52 9.96
C GLU A 81 -3.49 0.05 10.01
N SER A 82 -3.25 -1.24 10.19
CA SER A 82 -1.90 -1.82 10.12
C SER A 82 -1.38 -1.83 8.68
N CYS A 83 -0.05 -1.77 8.54
CA CYS A 83 0.60 -1.98 7.26
C CYS A 83 0.41 -3.43 6.80
N LEU A 84 0.32 -3.66 5.48
CA LEU A 84 0.37 -5.01 4.91
C LEU A 84 1.67 -5.74 5.29
N PHE A 85 2.73 -4.99 5.59
CA PHE A 85 3.95 -5.50 6.18
C PHE A 85 3.73 -5.74 7.68
N GLY A 86 3.35 -6.97 8.05
CA GLY A 86 2.91 -7.32 9.40
C GLY A 86 3.96 -7.16 10.51
N GLU A 87 5.24 -7.09 10.16
CA GLU A 87 6.35 -6.88 11.11
C GLU A 87 6.62 -5.39 11.41
N CYS A 88 5.99 -4.47 10.66
CA CYS A 88 6.19 -3.04 10.82
C CYS A 88 5.63 -2.55 12.17
N ARG A 89 6.49 -1.92 12.98
CA ARG A 89 6.14 -1.38 14.30
C ARG A 89 5.92 0.13 14.33
N VAL A 90 6.17 0.80 13.20
CA VAL A 90 6.21 2.27 13.13
C VAL A 90 4.90 2.90 13.62
N ARG A 91 3.74 2.37 13.20
CA ARG A 91 2.43 2.92 13.59
C ARG A 91 2.25 2.97 15.11
N ASP A 92 2.53 1.85 15.78
CA ASP A 92 2.30 1.74 17.21
C ASP A 92 3.33 2.57 17.97
N CYS A 93 4.59 2.55 17.53
CA CYS A 93 5.67 3.35 18.09
C CYS A 93 5.39 4.86 18.03
N VAL A 94 4.93 5.41 16.90
CA VAL A 94 4.64 6.86 16.81
C VAL A 94 3.44 7.26 17.66
N ARG A 95 2.44 6.36 17.79
CA ARG A 95 1.29 6.57 18.68
C ARG A 95 1.71 6.59 20.15
N GLU A 96 2.56 5.65 20.56
CA GLU A 96 3.10 5.56 21.91
C GLU A 96 3.98 6.77 22.27
N LYS A 97 4.79 7.24 21.32
CA LYS A 97 5.71 8.38 21.51
C LYS A 97 5.06 9.75 21.30
N GLY A 98 3.82 9.79 20.81
CA GLY A 98 3.08 11.03 20.58
C GLY A 98 3.69 11.92 19.50
N VAL A 99 4.30 11.32 18.47
CA VAL A 99 4.88 12.02 17.32
C VAL A 99 4.11 11.70 16.05
N ASP A 100 4.13 12.60 15.06
CA ASP A 100 3.49 12.38 13.78
C ASP A 100 4.39 11.63 12.80
N TYR A 101 5.69 11.86 12.86
CA TYR A 101 6.69 11.22 11.99
C TYR A 101 7.87 10.67 12.78
N CYS A 102 8.56 9.69 12.23
CA CYS A 102 9.72 9.13 12.91
C CYS A 102 10.84 10.18 13.12
N CYS A 103 11.04 11.12 12.19
CA CYS A 103 12.04 12.19 12.32
C CYS A 103 11.83 13.13 13.51
N GLU A 104 10.62 13.19 14.07
CA GLU A 104 10.32 13.99 15.27
C GLU A 104 10.73 13.27 16.56
N CYS A 105 11.03 11.96 16.48
CA CYS A 105 11.50 11.19 17.62
C CYS A 105 12.99 11.48 17.89
N PRO A 106 13.40 11.79 19.14
CA PRO A 106 14.81 12.03 19.48
C PRO A 106 15.74 10.82 19.25
N GLN A 107 15.17 9.63 19.09
CA GLN A 107 15.93 8.40 18.82
C GLN A 107 16.06 8.12 17.33
N PHE A 108 15.51 8.95 16.45
CA PHE A 108 15.63 8.76 15.01
C PHE A 108 17.02 9.17 14.50
N PRO A 109 17.67 8.36 13.65
CA PRO A 109 17.26 7.02 13.18
C PRO A 109 17.52 5.93 14.25
N CYS A 110 16.55 5.03 14.45
CA CYS A 110 16.64 3.87 15.35
C CYS A 110 16.53 2.52 14.61
N GLU A 111 16.68 1.41 15.33
CA GLU A 111 16.58 0.03 14.81
C GLU A 111 15.24 -0.67 15.13
N GLU A 112 14.35 0.00 15.88
CA GLU A 112 13.13 -0.61 16.44
C GLU A 112 11.91 -0.55 15.50
N HIS A 113 12.11 -0.32 14.20
CA HIS A 113 11.04 -0.09 13.22
C HIS A 113 10.44 -1.39 12.63
N GLY A 114 11.16 -2.52 12.68
CA GLY A 114 10.69 -3.80 12.13
C GLY A 114 10.55 -3.81 10.60
N LEU A 115 11.40 -3.05 9.90
CA LEU A 115 11.39 -2.93 8.44
C LEU A 115 12.60 -3.70 7.89
N PRO A 116 12.46 -4.43 6.76
CA PRO A 116 13.60 -5.03 6.07
C PRO A 116 14.51 -3.94 5.48
N GLU A 117 15.77 -4.29 5.19
CA GLU A 117 16.81 -3.35 4.74
C GLU A 117 16.37 -2.40 3.62
N GLY A 118 15.72 -2.93 2.56
CA GLY A 118 15.26 -2.11 1.45
C GLY A 118 14.16 -1.09 1.82
N LEU A 119 13.35 -1.38 2.84
CA LEU A 119 12.37 -0.44 3.37
C LEU A 119 12.97 0.49 4.43
N ARG A 120 13.96 0.04 5.21
CA ARG A 120 14.73 0.86 6.15
C ARG A 120 15.37 2.05 5.44
N GLN A 121 16.10 1.80 4.35
CA GLN A 121 16.78 2.87 3.59
C GLN A 121 15.79 3.93 3.08
N ARG A 122 14.62 3.48 2.60
CA ARG A 122 13.55 4.39 2.15
C ARG A 122 12.92 5.15 3.31
N TRP A 123 12.68 4.48 4.43
CA TRP A 123 12.13 5.07 5.64
C TRP A 123 13.01 6.21 6.15
N GLU A 124 14.32 5.98 6.25
CA GLU A 124 15.29 6.97 6.68
C GLU A 124 15.34 8.16 5.71
N ALA A 125 15.51 7.89 4.41
CA ALA A 125 15.57 8.94 3.39
C ALA A 125 14.27 9.78 3.33
N ASN A 126 13.11 9.16 3.51
CA ASN A 126 11.84 9.90 3.49
C ASN A 126 11.66 10.75 4.74
N ASN A 127 12.04 10.25 5.92
CA ASN A 127 11.96 11.01 7.16
C ASN A 127 12.95 12.18 7.20
N LEU A 128 14.14 12.03 6.62
CA LEU A 128 15.06 13.15 6.43
C LEU A 128 14.45 14.26 5.58
N ARG A 129 13.77 13.92 4.47
CA ARG A 129 13.06 14.91 3.63
C ARG A 129 11.86 15.56 4.32
N ILE A 130 11.23 14.88 5.28
CA ILE A 130 10.12 15.45 6.05
C ILE A 130 10.64 16.49 7.05
N ALA A 131 11.88 16.34 7.52
CA ALA A 131 12.52 17.26 8.46
C ALA A 131 13.14 18.50 7.79
N GLU A 132 13.20 18.55 6.45
CA GLU A 132 13.64 19.70 5.63
C GLU A 132 12.55 20.76 5.47
#